data_AF-A0A0G3H098-F1
#
_entry.id   AF-A0A0G3H098-F1
#
_cell.length_a   1.000
_cell.length_b   1.000
_cell.length_c   1.000
_cell.angle_alpha   90.00
_cell.angle_beta   90.00
_cell.angle_gamma   90.00
#
_symmetry.space_group_name_H-M   'P 1'
#
loop_
_entity.id
_entity.type
_entity.pdbx_description
1 polymer ?
#
loop_
_entity_poly.entity_id
_entity_poly.type
_entity_poly.pdbx_seq_one_letter_code
_entity_poly.pdbx_strand_id
1 'polypeptide(L)'
;MKFRALSALESELLETATLGNINWCEERFTLDDVRENELFAHYTRLQPNRGDFGIVAEDACIQTGVVWALFLPQSNPGFGFIDETTPELSL
;
A
#
# COMPACT_ATOMS: atom_id res chain seq x y z
N MET A 1 9.99 -19.60 0.99
CA MET A 1 9.21 -18.51 0.37
C MET A 1 7.91 -19.01 -0.24
N LYS A 2 6.77 -18.44 0.19
CA LYS A 2 5.41 -18.64 -0.32
C LYS A 2 4.81 -17.29 -0.66
N PHE A 3 3.83 -17.27 -1.57
CA PHE A 3 3.07 -16.08 -1.91
C PHE A 3 1.59 -16.32 -1.63
N ARG A 4 0.91 -15.30 -1.11
CA ARG A 4 -0.54 -15.33 -0.91
C ARG A 4 -1.16 -13.99 -1.24
N ALA A 5 -2.47 -13.99 -1.45
CA ALA A 5 -3.22 -12.75 -1.56
C ALA A 5 -3.09 -11.92 -0.27
N LEU A 6 -2.94 -10.61 -0.44
CA LEU A 6 -3.05 -9.63 0.63
C LEU A 6 -4.50 -9.51 1.07
N SER A 7 -4.74 -9.55 2.38
CA SER A 7 -6.06 -9.31 2.96
C SER A 7 -6.31 -7.82 3.16
N ALA A 8 -7.56 -7.38 3.00
CA ALA A 8 -7.98 -6.01 3.30
C ALA A 8 -7.86 -5.65 4.80
N LEU A 9 -7.66 -6.65 5.67
CA LEU A 9 -7.45 -6.45 7.10
C LEU A 9 -5.98 -6.24 7.48
N GLU A 10 -5.04 -6.35 6.54
CA GLU A 10 -3.60 -6.22 6.78
C GLU A 10 -3.09 -4.80 6.51
N SER A 11 -3.85 -3.76 6.93
CA SER A 11 -3.46 -2.36 6.70
C SER A 11 -2.12 -2.01 7.35
N GLU A 12 -1.82 -2.57 8.52
CA GLU A 12 -0.55 -2.33 9.24
C GLU A 12 0.68 -2.75 8.41
N LEU A 13 0.55 -3.82 7.61
CA LEU A 13 1.62 -4.25 6.70
C LEU A 13 1.86 -3.20 5.60
N LEU A 14 0.77 -2.62 5.07
CA LEU A 14 0.85 -1.57 4.07
C LEU A 14 1.36 -0.25 4.65
N GLU A 15 0.97 0.10 5.87
CA GLU A 15 1.46 1.28 6.59
C GLU A 15 2.98 1.20 6.78
N THR A 16 3.47 0.04 7.21
CA THR A 16 4.91 -0.22 7.41
C THR A 16 5.67 -0.15 6.09
N ALA A 17 5.15 -0.80 5.03
CA ALA A 17 5.76 -0.74 3.70
C ALA A 17 5.78 0.68 3.14
N THR A 18 4.67 1.42 3.26
CA THR A 18 4.55 2.81 2.82
C THR A 18 5.56 3.71 3.53
N LEU A 19 5.70 3.56 4.85
CA LEU A 19 6.68 4.30 5.64
C LEU A 19 8.11 4.01 5.14
N GLY A 20 8.45 2.74 4.92
CA GLY A 20 9.73 2.33 4.35
C GLY A 20 9.99 2.96 2.99
N ASN A 21 8.96 3.04 2.15
CA ASN A 21 9.04 3.61 0.81
C ASN A 21 9.29 5.12 0.82
N ILE A 22 8.58 5.88 1.66
CA ILE A 22 8.71 7.34 1.68
C ILE A 22 9.97 7.81 2.43
N ASN A 23 10.49 6.97 3.34
CA ASN A 23 11.72 7.23 4.09
C ASN A 23 12.95 6.49 3.54
N TRP A 24 12.88 5.89 2.34
CA TRP A 24 13.95 5.02 1.82
C TRP A 24 15.34 5.67 1.78
N CYS A 25 15.38 6.99 1.55
CA CYS A 25 16.61 7.77 1.44
C CYS A 25 16.99 8.46 2.76
N GLU A 26 16.01 8.92 3.52
CA GLU A 26 16.18 9.57 4.83
C GLU A 26 14.87 9.53 5.62
N GLU A 27 14.97 9.53 6.95
CA GLU A 27 13.81 9.51 7.84
C GLU A 27 13.14 10.89 7.90
N ARG A 28 12.04 11.05 7.16
CA ARG A 28 11.28 12.31 7.01
C ARG A 28 9.91 12.27 7.67
N PHE A 29 9.29 11.09 7.65
CA PHE A 29 7.91 10.88 8.06
C PHE A 29 7.80 9.82 9.16
N THR A 30 6.70 9.84 9.88
CA THR A 30 6.35 8.88 10.92
C THR A 30 5.20 7.98 10.47
N LEU A 31 4.91 6.95 11.26
CA LEU A 31 3.75 6.09 11.01
C LEU A 31 2.42 6.84 11.16
N ASP A 32 2.37 7.84 12.04
CA ASP A 32 1.18 8.68 12.22
C ASP A 32 0.96 9.56 10.98
N ASP A 33 2.03 10.10 10.38
CA ASP A 33 1.93 10.79 9.10
C ASP A 33 1.33 9.88 8.02
N VAL A 34 1.74 8.61 7.95
CA VAL A 34 1.18 7.64 7.00
C VAL A 34 -0.31 7.39 7.21
N ARG A 35 -0.77 7.39 8.46
CA ARG A 35 -2.17 7.10 8.83
C ARG A 35 -3.10 8.29 8.64
N GLU A 36 -2.62 9.49 8.95
CA GLU A 36 -3.44 10.69 9.07
C GLU A 36 -3.37 11.59 7.83
N ASN A 37 -2.24 11.61 7.12
CA ASN A 37 -2.09 12.41 5.93
C ASN A 37 -2.69 11.71 4.71
N GLU A 38 -3.69 12.32 4.07
CA GLU A 38 -4.34 11.75 2.89
C GLU A 38 -3.35 11.46 1.74
N LEU A 39 -2.22 12.18 1.65
CA LEU A 39 -1.17 11.90 0.67
C LEU A 39 -0.59 10.47 0.77
N PHE A 40 -0.70 9.84 1.95
CA PHE A 40 -0.16 8.50 2.22
C PHE A 40 -1.27 7.51 2.58
N ALA A 41 -2.29 7.95 3.32
CA ALA A 41 -3.28 7.08 3.92
C ALA A 41 -4.11 6.31 2.88
N HIS A 42 -4.28 6.81 1.65
CA HIS A 42 -4.97 6.03 0.62
C HIS A 42 -4.17 4.82 0.15
N TYR A 43 -2.83 4.85 0.27
CA TYR A 43 -1.98 3.73 -0.10
C TYR A 43 -2.11 2.53 0.84
N THR A 44 -2.65 2.73 2.05
CA THR A 44 -2.77 1.69 3.07
C THR A 44 -4.17 1.09 3.17
N ARG A 45 -5.14 1.62 2.41
CA ARG A 45 -6.57 1.27 2.47
C ARG A 45 -6.96 0.44 1.25
N LEU A 46 -6.62 -0.85 1.30
CA LEU A 46 -7.01 -1.84 0.30
C LEU A 46 -8.53 -2.08 0.31
N GLN A 47 -9.17 -1.95 -0.85
CA GLN A 47 -10.60 -2.18 -1.04
C GLN A 47 -10.83 -3.19 -2.19
N PRO A 48 -10.99 -4.49 -1.90
CA PRO A 48 -11.20 -5.50 -2.94
C PRO A 48 -12.39 -5.21 -3.87
N ASN A 49 -13.46 -4.62 -3.33
CA ASN A 49 -14.64 -4.23 -4.12
C ASN A 49 -14.37 -3.10 -5.13
N ARG A 50 -13.32 -2.30 -4.92
CA ARG A 50 -12.85 -1.27 -5.86
C ARG A 50 -12.02 -1.87 -6.99
N GLY A 51 -11.59 -3.12 -6.85
CA GLY A 51 -10.69 -3.81 -7.77
C GLY A 51 -9.25 -3.90 -7.26
N ASP A 52 -8.95 -3.35 -6.08
CA ASP A 52 -7.61 -3.40 -5.50
C ASP A 52 -7.17 -4.83 -5.19
N PHE A 53 -5.87 -5.08 -5.32
CA PHE A 53 -5.30 -6.38 -5.01
C PHE A 53 -3.84 -6.25 -4.57
N GLY A 54 -3.35 -7.29 -3.90
CA GLY A 54 -1.95 -7.37 -3.52
C GLY A 54 -1.49 -8.78 -3.25
N ILE A 55 -0.18 -8.96 -3.16
CA ILE A 55 0.49 -10.22 -2.88
C ILE A 55 1.45 -9.99 -1.72
N VAL A 56 1.40 -10.86 -0.74
CA VAL A 56 2.36 -10.92 0.37
C VAL A 56 3.33 -12.06 0.13
N ALA A 57 4.62 -11.78 0.27
CA ALA A 57 5.68 -12.77 0.32
C ALA A 57 5.90 -13.21 1.77
N GLU A 58 5.99 -14.52 2.00
CA GLU A 58 6.19 -15.10 3.32
C GLU A 58 7.35 -16.10 3.32
N ASP A 59 8.18 -16.07 4.36
CA ASP A 59 9.17 -17.10 4.62
C ASP A 59 9.08 -17.56 6.08
N ALA A 60 9.03 -18.87 6.32
CA ALA A 60 8.82 -19.45 7.65
C ALA A 60 7.64 -18.82 8.45
N CYS A 61 6.55 -18.48 7.76
CA CYS A 61 5.36 -17.79 8.31
C CYS A 61 5.60 -16.32 8.74
N ILE A 62 6.71 -15.72 8.34
CA ILE A 62 7.03 -14.31 8.54
C ILE A 62 6.79 -13.58 7.23
N GLN A 63 6.07 -12.45 7.27
CA GLN A 63 5.87 -11.58 6.10
C GLN A 63 7.21 -10.89 5.77
N THR A 64 7.74 -11.12 4.58
CA THR A 64 9.04 -10.58 4.15
C THR A 64 8.92 -9.47 3.11
N GLY A 65 7.72 -9.25 2.56
CA GLY A 65 7.45 -8.18 1.62
C GLY A 65 6.01 -8.18 1.13
N VAL A 66 5.58 -7.08 0.53
CA VAL A 66 4.23 -6.91 -0.01
C VAL A 66 4.29 -6.07 -1.27
N VAL A 67 3.46 -6.43 -2.26
CA VAL A 67 3.19 -5.62 -3.45
C VAL A 67 1.68 -5.44 -3.55
N TRP A 68 1.21 -4.25 -3.89
CA TRP A 68 -0.23 -4.03 -4.06
C TRP A 68 -0.51 -2.95 -5.10
N ALA A 69 -1.69 -3.03 -5.68
CA ALA A 69 -2.15 -2.11 -6.70
C ALA A 69 -3.54 -1.57 -6.32
N LEU A 70 -3.73 -0.25 -6.42
CA LEU A 70 -4.95 0.44 -5.99
C LEU A 70 -5.57 1.22 -7.14
N PHE A 71 -6.88 1.03 -7.35
CA PHE A 71 -7.67 1.83 -8.30
C PHE A 71 -8.18 3.09 -7.60
N LEU A 72 -7.30 4.07 -7.41
CA LEU A 72 -7.62 5.31 -6.70
C LEU A 72 -8.63 6.16 -7.49
N PRO A 73 -9.60 6.82 -6.83
CA PRO A 73 -10.57 7.67 -7.52
C PRO A 73 -9.97 9.04 -7.87
N GLN A 74 -10.52 9.72 -8.87
CA GLN A 74 -10.08 11.07 -9.25
C GLN A 74 -10.24 12.08 -8.10
N SER A 75 -11.19 11.84 -7.18
CA SER A 75 -11.41 12.68 -6.00
C SER A 75 -10.34 12.52 -4.91
N ASN A 76 -9.55 11.44 -4.96
CA ASN A 76 -8.47 11.17 -4.01
C ASN A 76 -7.31 10.46 -4.73
N PRO A 77 -6.60 11.18 -5.61
CA PRO A 77 -5.58 10.59 -6.48
C PRO A 77 -4.28 10.35 -5.71
N GLY A 78 -3.52 9.34 -6.14
CA GLY A 78 -2.14 9.16 -5.73
C GLY A 78 -1.17 9.98 -6.57
N PHE A 79 0.11 9.92 -6.22
CA PHE A 79 1.20 10.56 -6.95
C PHE A 79 1.36 10.03 -8.39
N GLY A 80 0.98 8.77 -8.62
CA GLY A 80 1.06 8.11 -9.93
C GLY A 80 -0.25 8.12 -10.71
N PHE A 81 -1.27 8.87 -10.27
CA PHE A 81 -2.62 8.76 -10.81
C PHE A 81 -2.68 9.11 -12.30
N ILE A 82 -3.31 8.22 -13.08
CA ILE A 82 -3.56 8.41 -14.50
C ILE A 82 -5.07 8.58 -14.73
N ASP A 83 -5.84 7.55 -14.39
CA ASP A 83 -7.30 7.51 -14.42
C ASP A 83 -7.83 6.44 -13.45
N GLU A 84 -9.15 6.40 -13.24
CA GLU A 84 -9.79 5.47 -12.28
C GLU A 84 -9.77 4.00 -12.73
N THR A 85 -9.36 3.71 -13.97
CA THR A 85 -9.29 2.35 -14.53
C THR A 85 -7.86 1.80 -14.57
N THR A 86 -6.88 2.61 -14.17
CA THR A 86 -5.46 2.26 -14.17
C THR A 86 -4.96 2.23 -12.72
N PRO A 87 -4.57 1.07 -12.18
CA PRO A 87 -4.17 1.02 -10.78
C PRO A 87 -2.75 1.55 -10.58
N GLU A 88 -2.51 2.19 -9.44
CA GLU A 88 -1.18 2.57 -8.99
C GLU A 88 -0.53 1.41 -8.24
N LEU A 89 0.69 1.03 -8.62
CA LEU A 89 1.48 -0.03 -7.98
C LEU A 89 2.33 0.54 -6.84
N SER A 90 2.33 -0.14 -5.70
CA SER A 90 3.23 0.09 -4.56
C SER A 90 3.95 -1.20 -4.19
N LEU A 91 5.23 -1.06 -3.82
CA LEU A 91 6.21 -2.13 -3.63
C LEU A 91 7.13 -1.79 -2.46
#